data_AF-A0A4Z0KU20-F1
#
_entry.id   AF-A0A4Z0KU20-F1
#
_cell.length_a   1.000
_cell.length_b   1.000
_cell.length_c   1.000
_cell.angle_alpha   90.00
_cell.angle_beta   90.00
_cell.angle_gamma   90.00
#
_symmetry.space_group_name_H-M   'P 1'
#
loop_
_entity.id
_entity.type
_entity.pdbx_description
1 polymer ?
#
loop_
_entity_poly.entity_id
_entity_poly.type
_entity_poly.pdbx_seq_one_letter_code
_entity_poly.pdbx_strand_id
1 'polypeptide(L)'
;LAQSAQDFRLQLGEPGYRGNLRELLADPRIQRAFLLLDDTLELCYDVAKLSLGRSALLDAAFERATLYRSRLKRLKEINQPGYSYWYECTSRHFTLALTPLTVADKFKEVMEQKPGSWIFTSSTLSVNDDLHHFTARLGIEQAESM
;
A
#
# COMPACT_ATOMS: atom_id res chain seq x y z
N LEU A 1 -20.25 4.71 3.60
CA LEU A 1 -18.89 4.64 3.03
C LEU A 1 -18.73 5.42 1.72
N ALA A 2 -19.52 5.14 0.67
CA ALA A 2 -19.34 5.79 -0.64
C ALA A 2 -19.34 7.32 -0.60
N GLN A 3 -20.31 7.93 0.11
CA GLN A 3 -20.37 9.38 0.30
C GLN A 3 -19.12 9.92 0.99
N SER A 4 -18.76 9.35 2.14
CA SER A 4 -17.56 9.77 2.90
C SER A 4 -16.26 9.65 2.08
N ALA A 5 -16.14 8.64 1.22
CA ALA A 5 -15.00 8.53 0.30
C ALA A 5 -14.98 9.64 -0.77
N GLN A 6 -16.15 10.06 -1.28
CA GLN A 6 -16.26 11.19 -2.19
C GLN A 6 -15.99 12.52 -1.48
N ASP A 7 -16.48 12.69 -0.25
CA ASP A 7 -16.18 13.87 0.55
C ASP A 7 -14.68 13.99 0.81
N PHE A 8 -14.03 12.89 1.19
CA PHE A 8 -12.57 12.84 1.34
C PHE A 8 -11.87 13.16 0.03
N ARG A 9 -12.33 12.60 -1.10
CA ARG A 9 -11.79 12.93 -2.43
C ARG A 9 -11.81 14.43 -2.67
N LEU A 10 -12.92 15.13 -2.41
CA LEU A 10 -13.02 16.57 -2.64
C LEU A 10 -12.02 17.39 -1.81
N GLN A 11 -11.62 16.89 -0.64
CA GLN A 11 -10.61 17.55 0.18
C GLN A 11 -9.18 17.44 -0.38
N LEU A 12 -8.90 16.46 -1.24
CA LEU A 12 -7.55 16.23 -1.80
C LEU A 12 -7.15 17.24 -2.90
N GLY A 13 -8.03 18.16 -3.27
CA GLY A 13 -7.77 19.21 -4.25
C GLY A 13 -7.96 18.79 -5.71
N GLU A 14 -7.28 19.50 -6.61
CA GLU A 14 -7.47 19.43 -8.06
C GLU A 14 -7.05 18.07 -8.66
N PRO A 15 -7.83 17.50 -9.60
CA PRO A 15 -7.48 16.27 -10.30
C PRO A 15 -6.15 16.35 -11.06
N GLY A 16 -5.45 15.21 -11.17
CA GLY A 16 -4.22 15.08 -11.94
C GLY A 16 -2.94 15.42 -11.17
N TYR A 17 -3.07 15.68 -9.86
CA TYR A 17 -1.94 15.93 -8.98
C TYR A 17 -1.52 14.67 -8.24
N ARG A 18 -0.19 14.42 -8.22
CA ARG A 18 0.46 13.41 -7.38
C ARG A 18 1.39 14.14 -6.40
N GLY A 19 1.26 13.83 -5.12
CA GLY A 19 1.97 14.54 -4.06
C GLY A 19 2.47 13.66 -2.92
N ASN A 20 3.13 14.30 -1.96
CA ASN A 20 3.63 13.66 -0.74
C ASN A 20 2.47 13.48 0.26
N LEU A 21 2.16 12.23 0.61
CA LEU A 21 1.06 11.93 1.53
C LEU A 21 1.36 12.40 2.97
N ARG A 22 2.63 12.50 3.37
CA ARG A 22 2.99 13.00 4.71
C ARG A 22 2.64 14.48 4.87
N GLU A 23 2.94 15.28 3.85
CA GLU A 23 2.61 16.71 3.82
C GLU A 23 1.10 16.92 3.78
N LEU A 24 0.40 16.13 2.96
CA LEU A 24 -1.06 16.16 2.89
C LEU A 24 -1.71 15.81 4.24
N LEU A 25 -1.23 14.77 4.93
CA LEU A 25 -1.73 14.37 6.25
C LEU A 25 -1.28 15.31 7.39
N ALA A 26 -0.43 16.30 7.12
CA ALA A 26 -0.11 17.35 8.08
C ALA A 26 -1.19 18.46 8.14
N ASP A 27 -2.02 18.60 7.10
CA ASP A 27 -3.14 19.56 7.11
C ASP A 27 -4.27 19.06 8.04
N PRO A 28 -4.65 19.82 9.10
CA PRO A 28 -5.70 19.43 10.03
C PRO A 28 -7.05 19.16 9.36
N ARG A 29 -7.37 19.83 8.25
CA ARG A 29 -8.61 19.59 7.48
C ARG A 29 -8.61 18.21 6.87
N ILE A 30 -7.47 17.79 6.30
CA ILE A 30 -7.31 16.45 5.75
C ILE A 30 -7.35 15.41 6.87
N GLN A 31 -6.68 15.65 8.00
CA GLN A 31 -6.72 14.73 9.14
C GLN A 31 -8.16 14.48 9.62
N ARG A 32 -8.97 15.54 9.72
CA ARG A 32 -10.39 15.42 10.08
C ARG A 32 -11.18 14.63 9.04
N ALA A 33 -11.00 14.93 7.75
CA ALA A 33 -11.68 14.19 6.69
C ALA A 33 -11.27 12.72 6.63
N PHE A 34 -9.98 12.43 6.88
CA PHE A 34 -9.43 11.09 6.95
C PHE A 34 -9.99 10.31 8.16
N LEU A 35 -10.14 10.97 9.31
CA LEU A 35 -10.77 10.37 10.49
C LEU A 35 -12.21 9.98 10.21
N LEU A 36 -13.00 10.88 9.60
CA LEU A 36 -14.39 10.59 9.22
C LEU A 36 -14.51 9.41 8.25
N LEU A 37 -13.55 9.27 7.31
CA LEU A 37 -13.49 8.12 6.42
C LEU A 37 -13.20 6.81 7.16
N ASP A 38 -12.26 6.84 8.12
CA ASP A 38 -11.92 5.69 8.95
C ASP A 38 -13.11 5.27 9.84
N ASP A 39 -13.76 6.22 10.51
CA ASP A 39 -14.94 5.98 11.36
C ASP A 39 -16.10 5.38 10.53
N THR A 40 -16.32 5.89 9.32
CA THR A 40 -17.35 5.35 8.42
C THR A 40 -17.02 3.93 7.96
N LEU A 41 -15.75 3.63 7.73
CA LEU A 41 -15.29 2.29 7.37
C LEU A 41 -15.38 1.32 8.55
N GLU A 42 -15.09 1.79 9.77
CA GLU A 42 -15.30 1.04 11.01
C GLU A 42 -16.77 0.66 11.20
N LEU A 43 -17.69 1.60 11.02
CA LEU A 43 -19.12 1.30 11.07
C LEU A 43 -19.52 0.22 10.05
N CYS A 44 -19.02 0.30 8.82
CA CYS A 44 -19.28 -0.74 7.81
C CYS A 44 -18.71 -2.11 8.22
N TYR A 45 -17.52 -2.13 8.82
CA TYR A 45 -16.91 -3.34 9.36
C TYR A 45 -17.76 -3.96 10.46
N ASP A 46 -18.20 -3.16 11.44
CA ASP A 46 -18.98 -3.64 12.58
C ASP A 46 -20.35 -4.19 12.14
N VAL A 47 -21.03 -3.50 11.22
CA VAL A 47 -22.31 -3.98 10.67
C VAL A 47 -22.12 -5.28 9.88
N ALA A 48 -21.09 -5.37 9.04
CA ALA A 48 -20.80 -6.58 8.29
C ALA A 48 -20.46 -7.77 9.20
N LYS A 49 -19.75 -7.52 10.31
CA LYS A 49 -19.38 -8.52 11.32
C LYS A 49 -20.59 -9.23 11.93
N LEU A 50 -21.69 -8.51 12.15
CA LEU A 50 -22.93 -9.07 12.71
C LEU A 50 -23.59 -10.11 11.80
N SER A 51 -23.21 -10.13 10.53
CA SER A 51 -23.81 -11.00 9.50
C SER A 51 -22.86 -12.08 8.98
N LEU A 52 -21.73 -12.32 9.66
CA LEU A 52 -20.78 -13.35 9.27
C LEU A 52 -21.43 -14.75 9.25
N GLY A 53 -21.12 -15.51 8.21
CA GLY A 53 -21.65 -16.84 7.96
C GLY A 53 -23.10 -16.88 7.47
N ARG A 54 -23.76 -15.72 7.33
CA ARG A 54 -25.14 -15.66 6.81
C ARG A 54 -25.21 -15.65 5.28
N SER A 55 -24.15 -15.20 4.62
CA SER A 55 -24.05 -15.15 3.15
C SER A 55 -22.60 -14.95 2.73
N ALA A 56 -22.18 -15.68 1.70
CA ALA A 56 -20.85 -15.53 1.11
C ALA A 56 -20.57 -14.08 0.64
N LEU A 57 -21.59 -13.34 0.20
CA LEU A 57 -21.42 -11.94 -0.21
C LEU A 57 -21.14 -11.02 0.99
N LEU A 58 -21.74 -11.30 2.16
CA LEU A 58 -21.51 -10.54 3.38
C LEU A 58 -20.15 -10.89 3.98
N ASP A 59 -19.74 -12.16 3.91
CA ASP A 59 -18.41 -12.59 4.32
C ASP A 59 -17.32 -11.90 3.48
N ALA A 60 -17.48 -11.88 2.15
CA ALA A 60 -16.57 -11.16 1.25
C ALA A 60 -16.59 -9.63 1.48
N ALA A 61 -17.71 -9.05 1.89
CA ALA A 61 -17.77 -7.63 2.27
C ALA A 61 -16.99 -7.36 3.57
N PHE A 62 -17.14 -8.22 4.58
CA PHE A 62 -16.41 -8.14 5.83
C PHE A 62 -14.90 -8.29 5.64
N GLU A 63 -14.46 -9.27 4.85
CA GLU A 63 -13.03 -9.45 4.53
C GLU A 63 -12.44 -8.21 3.86
N ARG A 64 -13.15 -7.62 2.89
CA ARG A 64 -12.72 -6.39 2.23
C ARG A 64 -12.66 -5.20 3.20
N ALA A 65 -13.65 -5.05 4.07
CA ALA A 65 -13.65 -4.00 5.09
C ALA A 65 -12.45 -4.16 6.03
N THR A 66 -12.17 -5.38 6.48
CA THR A 66 -11.01 -5.73 7.32
C THR A 66 -9.70 -5.35 6.64
N LEU A 67 -9.54 -5.74 5.37
CA LEU A 67 -8.38 -5.41 4.56
C LEU A 67 -8.18 -3.90 4.45
N TYR A 68 -9.24 -3.14 4.12
CA TYR A 68 -9.12 -1.68 3.98
C TYR A 68 -8.82 -0.99 5.31
N ARG A 69 -9.41 -1.41 6.44
CA ARG A 69 -9.07 -0.88 7.76
C ARG A 69 -7.60 -1.07 8.09
N SER A 70 -7.07 -2.28 7.86
CA SER A 70 -5.64 -2.58 8.10
C SER A 70 -4.72 -1.68 7.26
N ARG A 71 -5.07 -1.46 5.99
CA ARG A 71 -4.31 -0.58 5.08
C ARG A 71 -4.40 0.88 5.49
N LEU A 72 -5.59 1.35 5.85
CA LEU A 72 -5.83 2.73 6.26
C LEU A 72 -5.06 3.06 7.56
N LYS A 73 -5.06 2.14 8.53
CA LYS A 73 -4.25 2.23 9.75
C LYS A 73 -2.75 2.36 9.41
N ARG A 74 -2.24 1.51 8.52
CA ARG A 74 -0.84 1.55 8.10
C ARG A 74 -0.47 2.85 7.37
N LEU A 75 -1.40 3.45 6.62
CA LEU A 75 -1.20 4.75 5.97
C LEU A 75 -1.16 5.92 6.97
N LYS A 76 -1.84 5.81 8.12
CA LYS A 76 -1.75 6.81 9.22
C LYS A 76 -0.36 6.82 9.87
N GLU A 77 0.35 5.70 9.84
CA GLU A 77 1.69 5.55 10.44
C GLU A 77 2.77 6.18 9.54
N ILE A 78 2.71 7.51 9.35
CA ILE A 78 3.56 8.25 8.41
C ILE A 78 5.04 8.33 8.81
N ASN A 79 5.39 7.97 10.04
CA ASN A 79 6.73 8.11 10.59
C ASN A 79 7.62 6.86 10.36
N GLN A 80 7.11 5.81 9.70
CA GLN A 80 7.95 4.65 9.43
C GLN A 80 9.01 4.99 8.37
N PRO A 81 10.32 4.77 8.66
CA PRO A 81 11.38 4.91 7.68
C PRO A 81 11.33 3.78 6.64
N GLY A 82 12.04 3.93 5.53
CA GLY A 82 12.15 2.88 4.51
C GLY A 82 10.97 2.83 3.52
N TYR A 83 10.04 3.78 3.58
CA TYR A 83 8.89 3.86 2.66
C TYR A 83 8.73 5.26 2.06
N SER A 84 8.30 5.27 0.79
CA SER A 84 7.76 6.43 0.09
C SER A 84 6.25 6.47 0.25
N TYR A 85 5.75 7.59 0.75
CA TYR A 85 4.34 7.86 1.00
C TYR A 85 3.86 8.85 -0.06
N TRP A 86 2.94 8.43 -0.92
CA TRP A 86 2.42 9.30 -1.96
C TRP A 86 0.92 9.15 -2.10
N TYR A 87 0.31 10.18 -2.65
CA TYR A 87 -1.10 10.15 -3.02
C TYR A 87 -1.28 10.69 -4.43
N GLU A 88 -2.40 10.34 -5.04
CA GLU A 88 -2.85 10.85 -6.32
C GLU A 88 -4.36 11.01 -6.28
N CYS A 89 -4.89 12.02 -6.97
CA CYS A 89 -6.32 12.19 -7.15
C CYS A 89 -6.70 12.40 -8.63
N THR A 90 -7.77 11.75 -9.06
CA THR A 90 -8.41 11.92 -10.39
C THR A 90 -9.78 12.55 -10.19
N SER A 91 -10.53 12.92 -11.23
CA SER A 91 -11.84 13.59 -11.03
C SER A 91 -12.86 12.82 -10.17
N ARG A 92 -12.71 11.49 -10.04
CA ARG A 92 -13.67 10.63 -9.31
C ARG A 92 -13.07 9.74 -8.23
N HIS A 93 -11.75 9.58 -8.23
CA HIS A 93 -11.07 8.62 -7.36
C HIS A 93 -9.81 9.22 -6.76
N PHE A 94 -9.30 8.57 -5.72
CA PHE A 94 -8.01 8.87 -5.14
C PHE A 94 -7.27 7.57 -4.84
N THR A 95 -5.95 7.67 -4.83
CA THR A 95 -5.04 6.60 -4.45
C THR A 95 -4.17 7.12 -3.31
N LEU A 96 -4.11 6.36 -2.21
CA LEU A 96 -3.15 6.56 -1.14
C LEU A 96 -2.22 5.35 -1.15
N ALA A 97 -0.91 5.60 -1.19
CA ALA A 97 0.05 4.55 -1.43
C ALA A 97 1.24 4.64 -0.49
N LEU A 98 1.66 3.45 -0.07
CA LEU A 98 2.85 3.21 0.72
C LEU A 98 3.74 2.24 -0.06
N THR A 99 4.85 2.73 -0.59
CA THR A 99 5.76 1.94 -1.42
C THR A 99 7.10 1.80 -0.70
N PRO A 100 7.58 0.57 -0.41
CA PRO A 100 8.92 0.36 0.12
C PRO A 100 9.98 1.02 -0.76
N LEU A 101 10.98 1.66 -0.16
CA LEU A 101 12.12 2.23 -0.88
C LEU A 101 13.07 1.13 -1.41
N THR A 102 13.08 -0.01 -0.73
CA THR A 102 13.80 -1.22 -1.15
C THR A 102 12.86 -2.41 -1.13
N VAL A 103 13.06 -3.34 -2.06
CA VAL A 103 12.38 -4.63 -2.10
C VAL A 103 13.23 -5.75 -1.52
N ALA A 104 14.51 -5.50 -1.23
CA ALA A 104 15.50 -6.50 -0.84
C ALA A 104 15.05 -7.35 0.35
N ASP A 105 14.67 -6.72 1.47
CA ASP A 105 14.30 -7.44 2.69
C ASP A 105 13.10 -8.36 2.47
N LYS A 106 12.05 -7.82 1.84
CA LYS A 106 10.83 -8.58 1.56
C LYS A 106 11.08 -9.70 0.54
N PHE A 107 11.96 -9.46 -0.42
CA PHE A 107 12.34 -10.46 -1.40
C PHE A 107 13.10 -11.61 -0.74
N LYS A 108 14.03 -11.29 0.16
CA LYS A 108 14.76 -12.26 0.97
C LYS A 108 13.85 -13.10 1.85
N GLU A 109 12.89 -12.48 2.56
CA GLU A 109 11.88 -13.22 3.35
C GLU A 109 11.10 -14.23 2.50
N VAL A 110 10.72 -13.86 1.27
CA VAL A 110 10.00 -14.76 0.35
C VAL A 110 10.89 -15.91 -0.12
N MET A 111 12.17 -15.66 -0.38
CA MET A 111 13.13 -16.71 -0.72
C MET A 111 13.35 -17.67 0.45
N GLU A 112 13.46 -17.16 1.67
CA GLU A 112 13.61 -17.98 2.90
C GLU A 112 12.39 -18.88 3.16
N GLN A 113 11.18 -18.41 2.85
CA GLN A 113 9.95 -19.20 2.97
C GLN A 113 9.83 -20.32 1.93
N LYS A 114 10.61 -20.27 0.85
CA LYS A 114 10.58 -21.22 -0.26
C LYS A 114 11.98 -21.77 -0.51
N PRO A 115 12.43 -22.73 0.31
CA PRO A 115 13.75 -23.32 0.16
C PRO A 115 13.89 -23.98 -1.21
N GLY A 116 14.94 -23.62 -1.94
CA GLY A 116 15.23 -24.12 -3.27
C GLY A 116 16.24 -23.23 -4.01
N SER A 117 16.60 -23.64 -5.22
CA SER A 117 17.45 -22.83 -6.11
C SER A 117 16.60 -21.81 -6.87
N TRP A 118 17.03 -20.55 -6.85
CA TRP A 118 16.40 -19.46 -7.56
C TRP A 118 17.29 -19.03 -8.73
N ILE A 119 16.80 -19.23 -9.97
CA ILE A 119 17.54 -18.90 -11.19
C ILE A 119 16.90 -17.66 -11.82
N PHE A 120 17.68 -16.58 -11.94
CA PHE A 120 17.28 -15.34 -12.60
C PHE A 120 17.96 -15.26 -13.97
N THR A 121 17.16 -15.11 -15.02
CA THR A 121 17.67 -14.97 -16.40
C THR A 121 16.91 -13.85 -17.10
N SER A 122 17.66 -12.94 -17.72
CA SER A 122 17.12 -11.90 -18.59
C SER A 122 18.26 -11.26 -19.38
N SER A 123 17.94 -10.80 -20.58
CA SER A 123 18.85 -10.11 -21.50
C SER A 123 19.21 -8.68 -21.06
N THR A 124 18.63 -8.17 -19.97
CA THR A 124 18.80 -6.80 -19.48
C THR A 124 19.20 -6.70 -18.02
N LEU A 125 19.69 -7.80 -17.43
CA LEU A 125 20.11 -7.83 -16.02
C LEU A 125 21.42 -7.09 -15.76
N SER A 126 22.38 -7.22 -16.68
CA SER A 126 23.68 -6.56 -16.56
C SER A 126 23.59 -5.12 -17.04
N VAL A 127 24.25 -4.22 -16.31
CA VAL A 127 24.52 -2.85 -16.75
C VAL A 127 26.03 -2.70 -16.78
N ASN A 128 26.60 -2.36 -17.94
CA ASN A 128 28.05 -2.33 -18.14
C ASN A 128 28.74 -3.64 -17.75
N ASP A 129 28.15 -4.78 -18.13
CA ASP A 129 28.60 -6.14 -17.78
C ASP A 129 28.67 -6.42 -16.26
N ASP A 130 28.01 -5.60 -15.44
CA ASP A 130 27.94 -5.75 -13.99
C ASP A 130 26.51 -6.10 -13.53
N LEU A 131 26.39 -7.17 -12.75
CA LEU A 131 25.16 -7.66 -12.13
C LEU A 131 24.95 -7.13 -10.70
N HIS A 132 25.93 -6.41 -10.14
CA HIS A 132 25.88 -5.88 -8.78
C HIS A 132 24.66 -4.99 -8.53
N HIS A 133 24.25 -4.17 -9.52
CA HIS A 133 23.05 -3.35 -9.41
C HIS A 133 21.77 -4.18 -9.21
N PHE A 134 21.69 -5.36 -9.83
CA PHE A 134 20.57 -6.27 -9.69
C PHE A 134 20.62 -7.00 -8.34
N THR A 135 21.78 -7.57 -8.00
CA THR A 135 21.93 -8.35 -6.76
C THR A 135 21.77 -7.50 -5.51
N ALA A 136 22.33 -6.27 -5.50
CA ALA A 136 22.15 -5.32 -4.39
C ALA A 136 20.68 -4.88 -4.23
N ARG A 137 19.96 -4.61 -5.33
CA ARG A 137 18.54 -4.21 -5.26
C ARG A 137 17.61 -5.29 -4.75
N LEU A 138 17.93 -6.56 -5.02
CA LEU A 138 17.18 -7.71 -4.54
C LEU A 138 17.69 -8.27 -3.19
N GLY A 139 18.80 -7.76 -2.66
CA GLY A 139 19.37 -8.23 -1.40
C GLY A 139 20.04 -9.61 -1.49
N ILE A 140 20.49 -10.00 -2.69
CA ILE A 140 21.12 -11.30 -2.99
C ILE A 140 22.59 -11.14 -3.37
N GLU A 141 23.34 -10.36 -2.59
CA GLU A 141 24.75 -10.02 -2.87
C GLU A 141 25.68 -11.24 -2.96
N GLN A 142 25.28 -12.37 -2.37
CA GLN A 142 26.02 -13.64 -2.40
C GLN A 142 25.63 -14.54 -3.58
N ALA A 143 24.79 -14.07 -4.50
CA ALA A 143 24.39 -14.85 -5.68
C ALA A 143 25.61 -15.10 -6.58
N GLU A 144 25.74 -16.34 -7.05
CA GLU A 144 26.71 -16.69 -8.09
C GLU A 144 26.29 -16.06 -9.41
N SER A 145 27.20 -15.33 -10.05
CA SER A 145 27.03 -14.73 -11.38
C SER A 145 28.05 -15.33 -12.35
N MET A 146 27.60 -15.58 -13.59
CA MET A 146 28.45 -16.00 -14.71
C MET A 146 28.91 -14.83 -15.54
#